data_AF-A0A955JLY5-F1
#
_entry.id   AF-A0A955JLY5-F1
#
_cell.length_a   1.000
_cell.length_b   1.000
_cell.length_c   1.000
_cell.angle_alpha   90.00
_cell.angle_beta   90.00
_cell.angle_gamma   90.00
#
_symmetry.space_group_name_H-M   'P 1'
#
loop_
_entity.id
_entity.type
_entity.pdbx_description
1 polymer ?
#
loop_
_entity_poly.entity_id
_entity_poly.type
_entity_poly.pdbx_seq_one_letter_code
_entity_poly.pdbx_strand_id
1 'polypeptide(L)' 'MKKSSPSAAFVPACLLIGMGVGFLTGAFLAGLFIGLGSGILLMTVYEIKTKSNK' A
#
# COMPACT_ATOMS: atom_id res chain seq x y z
N MET A 1 -18.05 -5.44 17.26
CA MET A 1 -16.98 -4.62 16.63
C MET A 1 -16.51 -5.32 15.36
N LYS A 2 -16.78 -4.74 14.19
CA LYS A 2 -16.33 -5.27 12.89
C LYS A 2 -14.81 -5.09 12.86
N LYS A 3 -14.04 -6.20 12.94
CA LYS A 3 -12.57 -6.16 12.84
C LYS A 3 -12.23 -5.64 11.45
N SER A 4 -12.04 -4.33 11.31
CA SER A 4 -11.45 -3.71 10.12
C SER A 4 -10.08 -4.35 9.94
N SER A 5 -9.95 -5.25 8.97
CA SER A 5 -8.67 -5.88 8.68
C SER A 5 -7.69 -4.76 8.31
N PRO A 6 -6.64 -4.50 9.10
CA PRO A 6 -5.69 -3.41 8.84
C PRO A 6 -5.07 -3.53 7.44
N SER A 7 -5.03 -4.76 6.92
CA SER A 7 -4.68 -5.13 5.56
C SER A 7 -5.41 -4.29 4.48
N ALA A 8 -6.71 -4.01 4.64
CA ALA A 8 -7.49 -3.27 3.62
C ALA A 8 -7.07 -1.79 3.47
N ALA A 9 -6.37 -1.23 4.47
CA ALA A 9 -5.91 0.16 4.44
C ALA A 9 -4.52 0.33 3.80
N PHE A 10 -3.75 -0.75 3.58
CA PHE A 10 -2.37 -0.67 3.09
C PHE A 10 -2.28 -0.10 1.67
N VAL A 11 -3.14 -0.56 0.77
CA VAL A 11 -3.16 -0.10 -0.63
C VAL A 11 -3.51 1.39 -0.74
N PRO A 12 -4.63 1.88 -0.15
CA PRO A 12 -4.94 3.31 -0.22
C PRO A 12 -3.89 4.17 0.51
N ALA A 13 -3.31 3.71 1.62
CA ALA A 13 -2.25 4.45 2.31
C ALA A 13 -0.97 4.58 1.46
N CYS A 14 -0.49 3.48 0.88
CA CYS A 14 0.71 3.51 0.03
C CYS A 14 0.49 4.31 -1.25
N LEU A 15 -0.72 4.25 -1.82
CA LEU A 15 -1.10 5.07 -2.98
C LEU A 15 -1.08 6.57 -2.62
N LEU A 16 -1.65 6.95 -1.47
CA LEU A 16 -1.68 8.35 -1.03
C LEU A 16 -0.26 8.89 -0.79
N ILE A 17 0.61 8.08 -0.17
CA ILE A 17 2.02 8.41 0.04
C ILE A 17 2.76 8.53 -1.31
N GLY A 18 2.61 7.54 -2.20
CA GLY A 18 3.26 7.54 -3.51
C GLY A 18 2.80 8.72 -4.38
N MET A 19 1.52 9.06 -4.32
CA MET A 19 0.95 10.21 -5.00
C MET A 19 1.49 11.52 -4.43
N GLY A 20 1.61 11.65 -3.10
CA GLY A 20 2.21 12.82 -2.45
C GLY A 20 3.67 13.01 -2.82
N VAL A 21 4.47 11.94 -2.81
CA VAL A 21 5.88 11.98 -3.23
C VAL A 21 6.00 12.27 -4.73
N GLY A 22 5.15 11.68 -5.57
CA GLY A 22 5.09 11.96 -7.01
C GLY A 22 4.71 13.39 -7.32
N PHE A 23 3.82 13.99 -6.52
CA PHE A 23 3.45 15.40 -6.63
C PHE A 23 4.62 16.32 -6.27
N LEU A 24 5.33 16.04 -5.17
CA LEU A 24 6.51 16.79 -4.72
C LEU A 24 7.69 16.74 -5.70
N THR A 25 7.86 15.63 -6.42
CA THR A 25 8.98 15.41 -7.35
C THR A 25 8.66 15.81 -8.80
N GLY A 26 7.42 16.22 -9.09
CA GLY A 26 6.94 16.46 -10.45
C GLY A 26 6.71 15.19 -11.28
N ALA A 27 6.94 14.01 -10.70
CA ALA A 27 6.79 12.70 -11.33
C ALA A 27 5.52 11.99 -10.83
N PHE A 28 4.36 12.64 -10.97
CA PHE A 28 3.08 12.18 -10.43
C PHE A 28 2.73 10.74 -10.83
N LEU A 29 2.85 10.43 -12.12
CA LEU A 29 2.50 9.11 -12.66
C LEU A 29 3.42 8.02 -12.11
N ALA A 30 4.72 8.32 -11.99
CA ALA A 30 5.69 7.40 -11.40
C ALA A 30 5.40 7.16 -9.91
N GLY A 31 5.13 8.22 -9.14
CA GLY A 31 4.76 8.11 -7.73
C GLY A 31 3.47 7.31 -7.49
N LEU A 32 2.48 7.46 -8.37
CA LEU A 32 1.23 6.69 -8.34
C LEU A 32 1.50 5.19 -8.55
N PHE A 33 2.25 4.83 -9.61
CA PHE A 33 2.58 3.44 -9.90
C PHE A 33 3.44 2.80 -8.81
N ILE A 34 4.40 3.54 -8.26
CA ILE A 34 5.24 3.09 -7.14
C ILE A 34 4.39 2.88 -5.89
N GLY A 35 3.49 3.81 -5.56
CA GLY A 35 2.60 3.71 -4.40
C GLY A 35 1.64 2.52 -4.49
N LEU A 36 1.07 2.29 -5.67
CA LEU A 36 0.14 1.19 -5.93
C LEU A 36 0.87 -0.17 -5.93
N GLY A 37 2.02 -0.26 -6.62
CA GLY A 37 2.85 -1.46 -6.64
C GLY A 37 3.39 -1.84 -5.26
N SER A 38 3.90 -0.86 -4.50
CA SER A 38 4.38 -1.05 -3.13
C SER A 38 3.25 -1.48 -2.18
N GLY A 39 2.06 -0.86 -2.31
CA GLY A 39 0.90 -1.19 -1.49
C GLY A 39 0.41 -2.63 -1.67
N ILE A 40 0.36 -3.13 -2.92
CA ILE A 40 0.01 -4.52 -3.20
C ILE A 40 1.08 -5.47 -2.68
N LEU A 41 2.37 -5.16 -2.91
CA LEU A 41 3.48 -5.98 -2.42
C LEU A 41 3.46 -6.13 -0.89
N LEU A 42 3.30 -5.03 -0.16
CA LEU A 42 3.23 -5.04 1.31
C LEU A 42 2.02 -5.82 1.81
N MET A 43 0.88 -5.67 1.16
CA MET A 43 -0.34 -6.44 1.46
C MET A 43 -0.11 -7.95 1.25
N THR A 44 0.48 -8.35 0.12
CA THR A 44 0.78 -9.76 -0.18
C THR A 44 1.77 -10.34 0.82
N VAL A 45 2.85 -9.62 1.14
CA VAL A 45 3.83 -10.07 2.14
C VAL A 45 3.18 -10.20 3.52
N TYR A 46 2.34 -9.23 3.92
CA TYR A 46 1.61 -9.29 5.18
C TYR A 46 0.64 -10.47 5.22
N GLU A 47 -0.10 -10.73 4.13
CA GLU A 47 -1.00 -11.88 4.00
C GLU A 47 -0.28 -13.22 4.07
N ILE A 48 0.89 -13.36 3.43
CA ILE A 48 1.71 -14.58 3.52
C ILE A 48 2.19 -14.78 4.96
N LYS A 49 2.67 -13.72 5.61
CA LYS A 49 3.20 -13.78 6.99
C LYS A 49 2.11 -14.07 8.01
N THR A 50 0.91 -13.50 7.86
CA THR A 50 -0.24 -13.76 8.74
C THR A 50 -0.83 -15.15 8.51
N LYS A 51 -0.87 -15.65 7.26
CA LYS A 51 -1.26 -17.05 6.98
C LYS A 51 -0.30 -18.06 7.59
N SER A 52 1.00 -17.75 7.63
CA SER A 52 2.02 -18.64 8.18
C SER A 52 2.09 -18.64 9.71
N ASN A 53 1.48 -17.66 10.39
CA ASN A 53 1.48 -17.54 11.85
C ASN A 53 0.17 -18.02 12.48
N LYS A 54 -0.66 -18.72 11.71
CA LYS A 54 -1.97 -19.22 12.11
C LYS A 54 -2.04 -20.72 11.90
#